data_AF-A0AAW2KLL0-F1
#
_entry.id   AF-A0AAW2KLL0-F1
#
_cell.length_a   1.000
_cell.length_b   1.000
_cell.length_c   1.000
_cell.angle_alpha   90.00
_cell.angle_beta   90.00
_cell.angle_gamma   90.00
#
_symmetry.space_group_name_H-M   'P 1'
#
loop_
_entity.id
_entity.type
_entity.pdbx_description
1 polymer ?
#
loop_
_entity_poly.entity_id
_entity_poly.type
_entity_poly.pdbx_seq_one_letter_code
_entity_poly.pdbx_strand_id
1 'polypeptide(L)'
;MASSADRETAVYLAKLAEQAERYDEMVESMKNVAKMDVELTVEERNLLSVGYKNVIGSRRASWRILSSIEQKEESRGNEQNAKRIKEYRQKVEAELTNICSDIMTVIDEHLIPSCTAGESTVFYYKMKGDYYRYLAEFKTGNDRKEVADQSLKAYETATTSAEAELPPTHPIRLGLALNFSVFYYEILNSPERACHLAKQAFDEAISELDTLNEESYKDSTLIMQLLRDNLTLWTSDIPEDAEVANWQYYSVRINEIDKELDKVNIAYVFAYDTLTIIFVNIKDITLMKHKNWMLPKLEVRVQSEASG
;
A
#
# COMPACT_ATOMS: atom_id res chain seq x y z
N MET A 1 -28.56 16.13 13.65
CA MET A 1 -27.36 15.51 14.24
C MET A 1 -27.57 14.01 14.17
N ALA A 2 -26.71 13.29 13.44
CA ALA A 2 -26.75 11.84 13.47
C ALA A 2 -26.41 11.38 14.90
N SER A 3 -27.16 10.42 15.43
CA SER A 3 -27.04 9.97 16.82
C SER A 3 -25.85 9.02 17.00
N SER A 4 -25.35 8.85 18.23
CA SER A 4 -24.33 7.82 18.56
C SER A 4 -24.76 6.43 18.07
N ALA A 5 -26.05 6.13 18.13
CA ALA A 5 -26.62 4.87 17.67
C ALA A 5 -26.49 4.68 16.14
N ASP A 6 -26.59 5.76 15.36
CA ASP A 6 -26.39 5.70 13.91
C ASP A 6 -24.93 5.39 13.55
N ARG A 7 -23.97 5.96 14.29
CA ARG A 7 -22.54 5.68 14.15
C ARG A 7 -22.24 4.22 14.46
N GLU A 8 -22.69 3.75 15.62
CA GLU A 8 -22.49 2.36 16.07
C GLU A 8 -23.09 1.37 15.08
N THR A 9 -24.28 1.66 14.56
CA THR A 9 -24.94 0.83 13.54
C THR A 9 -24.11 0.79 12.25
N ALA A 10 -23.63 1.94 11.76
CA ALA A 10 -22.81 2.00 10.55
C ALA A 10 -21.48 1.25 10.70
N VAL A 11 -20.80 1.40 11.85
CA VAL A 11 -19.56 0.66 12.14
C VAL A 11 -19.82 -0.85 12.24
N TYR A 12 -20.93 -1.26 12.87
CA TYR A 12 -21.31 -2.66 12.94
C TYR A 12 -21.58 -3.26 11.55
N LEU A 13 -22.30 -2.54 10.69
CA LEU A 13 -22.54 -2.95 9.30
C LEU A 13 -21.23 -3.03 8.50
N ALA A 14 -20.29 -2.10 8.70
CA ALA A 14 -18.98 -2.16 8.05
C ALA A 14 -18.20 -3.43 8.45
N LYS A 15 -18.23 -3.82 9.74
CA LYS A 15 -17.61 -5.07 10.22
C LYS A 15 -18.28 -6.32 9.66
N LEU A 16 -19.61 -6.33 9.51
CA LEU A 16 -20.31 -7.43 8.85
C LEU A 16 -19.98 -7.51 7.36
N ALA A 17 -19.88 -6.35 6.70
CA ALA A 17 -19.52 -6.27 5.29
C ALA A 17 -18.08 -6.76 5.05
N GLU A 18 -17.14 -6.41 5.92
CA GLU A 18 -15.77 -6.94 5.91
C GLU A 18 -15.74 -8.48 5.98
N GLN A 19 -16.45 -9.06 6.95
CA GLN A 19 -16.53 -10.53 7.11
C GLN A 19 -17.21 -11.22 5.92
N ALA A 20 -18.07 -10.51 5.20
CA ALA A 20 -18.74 -10.99 4.01
C ALA A 20 -17.99 -10.66 2.70
N GLU A 21 -16.79 -10.05 2.79
CA GLU A 21 -15.99 -9.56 1.66
C GLU A 21 -16.77 -8.59 0.73
N ARG A 22 -17.73 -7.87 1.31
CA ARG A 22 -18.61 -6.89 0.66
C ARG A 22 -18.04 -5.47 0.81
N TYR A 23 -16.88 -5.24 0.21
CA TYR A 23 -16.09 -4.03 0.44
C TYR A 23 -16.75 -2.74 -0.09
N ASP A 24 -17.57 -2.83 -1.15
CA ASP A 24 -18.33 -1.68 -1.64
C ASP A 24 -19.35 -1.19 -0.58
N GLU A 25 -20.06 -2.11 0.09
CA GLU A 25 -20.97 -1.77 1.19
C GLU A 25 -20.23 -1.34 2.47
N MET A 26 -19.04 -1.91 2.72
CA MET A 26 -18.16 -1.48 3.80
C MET A 26 -17.75 -0.01 3.63
N VAL A 27 -17.35 0.38 2.42
CA VAL A 27 -17.03 1.77 2.06
C VAL A 27 -18.22 2.68 2.31
N GLU A 28 -19.41 2.33 1.82
CA GLU A 28 -20.60 3.17 2.00
C GLU A 28 -20.94 3.37 3.49
N SER A 29 -20.84 2.31 4.30
CA SER A 29 -21.06 2.39 5.74
C SER A 29 -20.04 3.31 6.42
N MET A 30 -18.77 3.19 6.08
CA MET A 30 -17.71 4.03 6.67
C MET A 30 -17.74 5.48 6.18
N LYS A 31 -18.26 5.75 4.98
CA LYS A 31 -18.54 7.12 4.51
C LYS A 31 -19.61 7.79 5.36
N ASN A 32 -20.64 7.05 5.77
CA ASN A 32 -21.67 7.59 6.66
C ASN A 32 -21.08 7.98 8.02
N VAL A 33 -20.14 7.19 8.55
CA VAL A 33 -19.40 7.52 9.77
C VAL A 33 -18.52 8.77 9.58
N ALA A 34 -17.78 8.85 8.46
CA ALA A 34 -16.92 10.00 8.16
C ALA A 34 -17.72 11.32 8.07
N LYS A 35 -18.88 11.30 7.40
CA LYS A 35 -19.78 12.44 7.23
C LYS A 35 -20.44 12.96 8.52
N MET A 36 -20.15 12.34 9.66
CA MET A 36 -20.59 12.86 10.96
C MET A 36 -19.68 13.97 11.50
N ASP A 37 -18.57 14.28 10.82
CA ASP A 37 -17.61 15.35 11.16
C ASP A 37 -17.08 15.24 12.61
N VAL A 38 -16.82 14.00 13.01
CA VAL A 38 -16.23 13.65 14.31
C VAL A 38 -15.07 12.71 14.05
N GLU A 39 -13.93 12.96 14.70
CA GLU A 39 -12.71 12.17 14.55
C GLU A 39 -12.97 10.65 14.59
N LEU A 40 -12.37 9.94 13.64
CA LEU A 40 -12.43 8.48 13.61
C LEU A 40 -11.48 7.90 14.64
N THR A 41 -11.99 6.93 15.40
CA THR A 41 -11.15 6.05 16.23
C THR A 41 -10.18 5.26 15.33
N VAL A 42 -9.13 4.69 15.94
CA VAL A 42 -8.15 3.86 15.22
C VAL A 42 -8.84 2.70 14.49
N GLU A 43 -9.82 2.04 15.12
CA GLU A 43 -10.57 0.94 14.50
C GLU A 43 -11.38 1.43 13.29
N GLU A 44 -12.12 2.53 13.41
CA GLU A 44 -12.90 3.10 12.32
C GLU A 44 -12.02 3.57 11.16
N ARG A 45 -10.87 4.17 11.45
CA ARG A 45 -9.88 4.58 10.45
C ARG A 45 -9.34 3.38 9.68
N ASN A 46 -9.06 2.28 10.38
CA ASN A 46 -8.63 1.03 9.77
C ASN A 46 -9.73 0.41 8.89
N LEU A 47 -10.98 0.37 9.35
CA LEU A 47 -12.12 -0.12 8.56
C LEU A 47 -12.28 0.68 7.25
N LEU A 48 -12.26 2.02 7.33
CA LEU A 48 -12.33 2.88 6.15
C LEU A 48 -11.21 2.55 5.15
N SER A 49 -9.98 2.43 5.63
CA SER A 49 -8.81 2.12 4.82
C SER A 49 -8.90 0.74 4.18
N VAL A 50 -9.28 -0.28 4.93
CA VAL A 50 -9.47 -1.66 4.44
C VAL A 50 -10.55 -1.72 3.35
N GLY A 51 -11.68 -1.05 3.55
CA GLY A 51 -12.76 -0.99 2.58
C GLY A 51 -12.29 -0.43 1.24
N TYR A 52 -11.80 0.81 1.24
CA TYR A 52 -11.36 1.46 0.01
C TYR A 52 -10.19 0.73 -0.66
N LYS A 53 -9.24 0.19 0.13
CA LYS A 53 -8.10 -0.58 -0.38
C LYS A 53 -8.53 -1.82 -1.15
N ASN A 54 -9.50 -2.57 -0.66
CA ASN A 54 -9.99 -3.76 -1.36
C ASN A 54 -10.76 -3.39 -2.63
N VAL A 55 -11.61 -2.35 -2.57
CA VAL A 55 -12.34 -1.85 -3.73
C VAL A 55 -11.36 -1.39 -4.82
N ILE A 56 -10.41 -0.50 -4.52
CA ILE A 56 -9.44 0.00 -5.51
C ILE A 56 -8.47 -1.09 -5.98
N GLY A 57 -8.05 -2.00 -5.10
CA GLY A 57 -7.12 -3.08 -5.41
C GLY A 57 -7.63 -4.00 -6.52
N SER A 58 -8.90 -4.40 -6.44
CA SER A 58 -9.54 -5.22 -7.48
C SER A 58 -9.53 -4.53 -8.85
N ARG A 59 -9.91 -3.24 -8.92
CA ARG A 59 -9.94 -2.48 -10.18
C ARG A 59 -8.54 -2.23 -10.74
N ARG A 60 -7.54 -1.96 -9.88
CA ARG A 60 -6.14 -1.81 -10.29
C ARG A 60 -5.58 -3.10 -10.89
N ALA A 61 -5.90 -4.26 -10.30
CA ALA A 61 -5.51 -5.54 -10.85
C ALA A 61 -6.16 -5.79 -12.22
N SER A 62 -7.47 -5.52 -12.36
CA SER A 62 -8.17 -5.60 -13.65
C SER A 62 -7.54 -4.69 -14.71
N TRP A 63 -7.21 -3.45 -14.34
CA TRP A 63 -6.58 -2.50 -15.25
C TRP A 63 -5.21 -2.97 -15.74
N ARG A 64 -4.35 -3.51 -14.87
CA ARG A 64 -3.04 -4.08 -15.25
C ARG A 64 -3.19 -5.24 -16.24
N ILE A 65 -4.11 -6.16 -15.97
CA ILE A 65 -4.39 -7.30 -16.83
C ILE A 65 -4.84 -6.81 -18.22
N LEU A 66 -5.81 -5.90 -18.26
CA LEU A 66 -6.33 -5.36 -19.52
C LEU A 66 -5.25 -4.63 -20.32
N SER A 67 -4.42 -3.82 -19.65
CA SER A 67 -3.29 -3.12 -20.28
C SER A 67 -2.28 -4.10 -20.88
N SER A 68 -1.96 -5.20 -20.18
CA SER A 68 -1.06 -6.25 -20.70
C SER A 68 -1.66 -6.99 -21.91
N ILE A 69 -2.96 -7.28 -21.88
CA ILE A 69 -3.65 -7.96 -22.99
C ILE A 69 -3.73 -7.02 -24.20
N GLU A 70 -4.02 -5.73 -24.01
CA GLU A 70 -4.03 -4.71 -25.06
C GLU A 70 -2.69 -4.67 -25.78
N GLN A 71 -1.58 -4.51 -25.05
CA GLN A 71 -0.23 -4.48 -25.62
C GLN A 71 0.12 -5.77 -26.40
N LYS A 72 -0.31 -6.93 -25.90
CA LYS A 72 -0.13 -8.22 -26.59
C LYS A 72 -0.92 -8.31 -27.90
N GLU A 73 -2.14 -7.80 -27.93
CA GLU A 73 -2.94 -7.79 -29.17
C GLU A 73 -2.45 -6.75 -30.17
N GLU A 74 -1.97 -5.59 -29.70
CA GLU A 74 -1.30 -4.58 -30.53
C GLU A 74 -0.05 -5.13 -31.20
N SER A 75 0.82 -5.82 -30.45
CA SER A 75 2.04 -6.44 -31.00
C SER A 75 1.78 -7.57 -32.01
N ARG A 76 0.57 -8.17 -31.99
CA ARG A 76 0.12 -9.17 -32.98
C ARG A 76 -0.50 -8.55 -34.23
N GLY A 77 -0.69 -7.23 -34.26
CA GLY A 77 -1.39 -6.53 -35.34
C GLY A 77 -2.91 -6.70 -35.32
N ASN A 78 -3.50 -7.18 -34.22
CA ASN A 78 -4.94 -7.39 -34.08
C ASN A 78 -5.66 -6.10 -33.68
N GLU A 79 -5.62 -5.07 -34.55
CA GLU A 79 -6.09 -3.71 -34.25
C GLU A 79 -7.55 -3.66 -33.75
N GLN A 80 -8.43 -4.50 -34.30
CA GLN A 80 -9.84 -4.52 -33.87
C GLN A 80 -10.01 -5.05 -32.44
N ASN A 81 -9.24 -6.08 -32.05
CA ASN A 81 -9.29 -6.62 -30.69
C ASN A 81 -8.64 -5.64 -29.71
N ALA A 82 -7.48 -5.06 -30.08
CA ALA A 82 -6.83 -4.03 -29.29
C ALA A 82 -7.77 -2.87 -29.00
N LYS A 83 -8.53 -2.38 -30.01
CA LYS A 83 -9.54 -1.34 -29.82
C LYS A 83 -10.63 -1.74 -28.83
N ARG A 84 -11.17 -2.96 -28.92
CA ARG A 84 -12.19 -3.46 -27.97
C ARG A 84 -11.67 -3.54 -26.54
N ILE A 85 -10.42 -4.00 -26.37
CA ILE A 85 -9.78 -4.10 -25.06
C ILE A 85 -9.55 -2.70 -24.49
N LYS A 86 -9.08 -1.75 -25.30
CA LYS A 86 -8.91 -0.35 -24.93
C LYS A 86 -10.20 0.29 -24.43
N GLU A 87 -11.30 0.11 -25.15
CA GLU A 87 -12.63 0.60 -24.73
C GLU A 87 -13.05 0.01 -23.38
N TYR A 88 -12.73 -1.25 -23.12
CA TYR A 88 -13.04 -1.89 -21.83
C TYR A 88 -12.10 -1.41 -20.71
N ARG A 89 -10.80 -1.28 -20.97
CA ARG A 89 -9.82 -0.70 -20.04
C ARG A 89 -10.24 0.71 -19.62
N GLN A 90 -10.70 1.54 -20.55
CA GLN A 90 -11.18 2.90 -20.27
C GLN A 90 -12.39 2.94 -19.32
N LYS A 91 -13.26 1.91 -19.35
CA LYS A 91 -14.34 1.78 -18.35
C LYS A 91 -13.77 1.54 -16.95
N VAL A 92 -12.79 0.65 -16.84
CA VAL A 92 -12.10 0.38 -15.56
C VAL A 92 -11.33 1.63 -15.07
N GLU A 93 -10.71 2.40 -15.97
CA GLU A 93 -10.07 3.68 -15.63
C GLU A 93 -11.07 4.72 -15.09
N ALA A 94 -12.28 4.76 -15.64
CA ALA A 94 -13.35 5.62 -15.12
C ALA A 94 -13.79 5.18 -13.72
N GLU A 95 -13.93 3.86 -13.47
CA GLU A 95 -14.21 3.32 -12.13
C GLU A 95 -13.10 3.67 -11.14
N LEU A 96 -11.83 3.47 -11.51
CA LEU A 96 -10.67 3.86 -10.70
C LEU A 96 -10.67 5.35 -10.37
N THR A 97 -10.96 6.19 -11.36
CA THR A 97 -11.05 7.65 -11.19
C THR A 97 -12.14 8.02 -10.20
N ASN A 98 -13.31 7.38 -10.30
CA ASN A 98 -14.43 7.63 -9.39
C ASN A 98 -14.11 7.21 -7.96
N ILE A 99 -13.51 6.03 -7.76
CA ILE A 99 -13.12 5.56 -6.42
C ILE A 99 -12.10 6.52 -5.80
N CYS A 100 -11.06 6.92 -6.55
CA CYS A 100 -10.06 7.87 -6.06
C CYS A 100 -10.67 9.22 -5.72
N SER A 101 -11.54 9.75 -6.58
CA SER A 101 -12.21 11.04 -6.34
C SER A 101 -13.10 10.99 -5.11
N ASP A 102 -13.82 9.88 -4.91
CA ASP A 102 -14.71 9.68 -3.77
C ASP A 102 -13.95 9.73 -2.43
N ILE A 103 -12.84 8.99 -2.29
CA ILE A 103 -12.04 9.05 -1.07
C ILE A 103 -11.33 10.40 -0.90
N MET A 104 -10.91 11.07 -1.98
CA MET A 104 -10.34 12.42 -1.87
C MET A 104 -11.36 13.39 -1.26
N THR A 105 -12.60 13.37 -1.73
CA THR A 105 -13.69 14.18 -1.17
C THR A 105 -13.91 13.87 0.30
N VAL A 106 -13.96 12.58 0.68
CA VAL A 106 -14.14 12.18 2.08
C VAL A 106 -13.00 12.67 2.97
N ILE A 107 -11.75 12.55 2.50
CA ILE A 107 -10.56 13.01 3.23
C ILE A 107 -10.59 14.53 3.41
N ASP A 108 -10.85 15.28 2.34
CA ASP A 108 -10.72 16.74 2.34
C ASP A 108 -11.90 17.45 3.01
N GLU A 109 -13.11 16.93 2.87
CA GLU A 109 -14.32 17.57 3.42
C GLU A 109 -14.61 17.15 4.86
N HIS A 110 -14.25 15.92 5.25
CA HIS A 110 -14.70 15.35 6.52
C HIS A 110 -13.55 14.90 7.44
N LEU A 111 -12.54 14.18 6.94
CA LEU A 111 -11.54 13.53 7.81
C LEU A 111 -10.45 14.49 8.29
N ILE A 112 -9.81 15.22 7.37
CA ILE A 112 -8.75 16.19 7.73
C ILE A 112 -9.31 17.34 8.59
N PRO A 113 -10.49 17.93 8.30
CA PRO A 113 -11.06 18.96 9.15
C PRO A 113 -11.42 18.49 10.55
N SER A 114 -11.75 17.20 10.71
CA SER A 114 -12.19 16.62 11.99
C SER A 114 -11.07 15.95 12.79
N CYS A 115 -9.88 15.75 12.21
CA CYS A 115 -8.79 15.07 12.91
C CYS A 115 -8.02 16.01 13.83
N THR A 116 -7.55 15.46 14.96
CA THR A 116 -6.55 16.14 15.78
C THR A 116 -5.16 15.94 15.18
N ALA A 117 -4.23 16.86 15.48
CA ALA A 117 -2.82 16.69 15.09
C ALA A 117 -2.27 15.40 15.72
N GLY A 118 -1.36 14.72 15.03
CA GLY A 118 -0.91 13.40 15.42
C GLY A 118 -0.96 12.36 14.29
N GLU A 119 -1.09 11.12 14.74
CA GLU A 119 -1.15 9.92 13.90
C GLU A 119 -2.25 9.96 12.82
N SER A 120 -3.43 10.53 13.12
CA SER A 120 -4.54 10.67 12.17
C SER A 120 -4.17 11.55 10.98
N THR A 121 -3.47 12.65 11.23
CA THR A 121 -3.02 13.57 10.17
C THR A 121 -2.07 12.85 9.21
N VAL A 122 -1.04 12.17 9.75
CA VAL A 122 -0.10 11.38 8.94
C VAL A 122 -0.83 10.31 8.12
N PHE A 123 -1.77 9.61 8.75
CA PHE A 123 -2.54 8.55 8.10
C PHE A 123 -3.34 9.08 6.90
N TYR A 124 -4.09 10.19 7.06
CA TYR A 124 -4.93 10.72 5.99
C TYR A 124 -4.13 11.34 4.85
N TYR A 125 -3.04 12.06 5.14
CA TYR A 125 -2.16 12.57 4.08
C TYR A 125 -1.40 11.45 3.35
N LYS A 126 -0.99 10.40 4.05
CA LYS A 126 -0.44 9.19 3.42
C LYS A 126 -1.48 8.56 2.49
N MET A 127 -2.72 8.39 2.95
CA MET A 127 -3.81 7.85 2.15
C MET A 127 -4.07 8.73 0.92
N LYS A 128 -4.08 10.06 1.09
CA LYS A 128 -4.19 11.04 0.00
C LYS A 128 -3.10 10.84 -1.07
N GLY A 129 -1.84 10.69 -0.64
CA GLY A 129 -0.72 10.36 -1.51
C GLY A 129 -0.92 9.03 -2.26
N ASP A 130 -1.37 7.99 -1.56
CA ASP A 130 -1.62 6.67 -2.17
C ASP A 130 -2.65 6.72 -3.30
N TYR A 131 -3.77 7.41 -3.12
CA TYR A 131 -4.81 7.48 -4.16
C TYR A 131 -4.45 8.41 -5.32
N TYR A 132 -3.72 9.51 -5.09
CA TYR A 132 -3.16 10.28 -6.21
C TYR A 132 -2.11 9.49 -6.99
N ARG A 133 -1.29 8.70 -6.30
CA ARG A 133 -0.37 7.76 -6.95
C ARG A 133 -1.13 6.77 -7.82
N TYR A 134 -2.25 6.20 -7.35
CA TYR A 134 -3.07 5.29 -8.17
C TYR A 134 -3.62 5.96 -9.42
N LEU A 135 -4.01 7.24 -9.35
CA LEU A 135 -4.38 8.02 -10.54
C LEU A 135 -3.18 8.19 -11.50
N ALA A 136 -1.99 8.45 -10.97
CA ALA A 136 -0.77 8.65 -11.75
C ALA A 136 -0.32 7.40 -12.52
N GLU A 137 -0.77 6.20 -12.14
CA GLU A 137 -0.46 4.92 -12.82
C GLU A 137 -1.02 4.86 -14.24
N PHE A 138 -2.21 5.43 -14.47
CA PHE A 138 -2.93 5.28 -15.74
C PHE A 138 -3.26 6.60 -16.45
N LYS A 139 -3.18 7.73 -15.75
CA LYS A 139 -3.29 9.05 -16.39
C LYS A 139 -2.10 9.29 -17.33
N THR A 140 -2.30 10.16 -18.32
CA THR A 140 -1.27 10.50 -19.32
C THR A 140 -1.15 12.01 -19.49
N GLY A 141 -0.07 12.48 -20.11
CA GLY A 141 0.13 13.91 -20.41
C GLY A 141 0.12 14.81 -19.18
N ASN A 142 -0.55 15.97 -19.28
CA ASN A 142 -0.64 16.94 -18.20
C ASN A 142 -1.38 16.40 -16.98
N ASP A 143 -2.48 15.67 -17.18
CA ASP A 143 -3.24 15.06 -16.08
C ASP A 143 -2.34 14.19 -15.19
N ARG A 144 -1.45 13.38 -15.80
CA ARG A 144 -0.50 12.53 -15.07
C ARG A 144 0.43 13.37 -14.20
N LYS A 145 0.94 14.47 -14.75
CA LYS A 145 1.85 15.37 -14.05
C LYS A 145 1.13 16.03 -12.87
N GLU A 146 -0.08 16.53 -13.08
CA GLU A 146 -0.88 17.17 -12.03
C GLU A 146 -1.17 16.21 -10.87
N VAL A 147 -1.63 14.98 -11.15
CA VAL A 147 -1.90 14.02 -10.07
C VAL A 147 -0.62 13.54 -9.39
N ALA A 148 0.51 13.43 -10.11
CA ALA A 148 1.81 13.10 -9.50
C ALA A 148 2.29 14.22 -8.56
N ASP A 149 2.15 15.49 -8.95
CA ASP A 149 2.50 16.64 -8.12
C ASP A 149 1.63 16.69 -6.84
N GLN A 150 0.33 16.36 -6.95
CA GLN A 150 -0.55 16.24 -5.77
C GLN A 150 -0.15 15.07 -4.86
N SER A 151 0.21 13.92 -5.44
CA SER A 151 0.73 12.77 -4.69
C SER A 151 2.00 13.13 -3.91
N LEU A 152 2.95 13.82 -4.57
CA LEU A 152 4.19 14.26 -3.95
C LEU A 152 3.92 15.19 -2.78
N LYS A 153 3.09 16.22 -2.97
CA LYS A 153 2.73 17.18 -1.93
C LYS A 153 2.07 16.52 -0.72
N ALA A 154 1.19 15.55 -0.96
CA ALA A 154 0.51 14.81 0.10
C ALA A 154 1.50 13.95 0.90
N TYR A 155 2.41 13.23 0.24
CA TYR A 155 3.46 12.46 0.92
C TYR A 155 4.43 13.35 1.69
N GLU A 156 4.88 14.48 1.12
CA GLU A 156 5.76 15.43 1.81
C GLU A 156 5.09 15.99 3.09
N THR A 157 3.81 16.35 3.00
CA THR A 157 3.03 16.82 4.17
C THR A 157 2.92 15.72 5.24
N ALA A 158 2.68 14.48 4.84
CA ALA A 158 2.65 13.33 5.75
C ALA A 158 4.02 13.10 6.39
N THR A 159 5.12 13.21 5.63
CA THR A 159 6.48 12.99 6.12
C THR A 159 6.87 14.02 7.16
N THR A 160 6.64 15.31 6.88
CA THR A 160 6.91 16.38 7.86
C THR A 160 6.14 16.17 9.16
N SER A 161 4.87 15.77 9.07
CA SER A 161 4.05 15.49 10.26
C SER A 161 4.55 14.25 11.02
N ALA A 162 4.92 13.19 10.29
CA ALA A 162 5.44 11.95 10.87
C ALA A 162 6.78 12.15 11.59
N GLU A 163 7.69 12.95 11.02
CA GLU A 163 8.98 13.26 11.63
C GLU A 163 8.84 14.05 12.94
N ALA A 164 7.80 14.89 13.04
CA ALA A 164 7.54 15.69 14.24
C ALA A 164 6.84 14.90 15.35
N GLU A 165 6.00 13.93 15.02
CA GLU A 165 5.05 13.33 15.96
C GLU A 165 5.24 11.83 16.21
N LEU A 166 5.92 11.10 15.31
CA LEU A 166 6.02 9.64 15.36
C LEU A 166 7.49 9.17 15.42
N PRO A 167 7.83 8.20 16.29
CA PRO A 167 9.17 7.63 16.31
C PRO A 167 9.49 6.91 14.98
N PRO A 168 10.77 6.77 14.59
CA PRO A 168 11.18 6.08 13.37
C PRO A 168 10.65 4.65 13.20
N THR A 169 10.43 3.95 14.31
CA THR A 169 9.87 2.61 14.36
C THR A 169 8.34 2.57 14.19
N HIS A 170 7.65 3.71 14.23
CA HIS A 170 6.19 3.71 14.20
C HIS A 170 5.64 3.12 12.88
N PRO A 171 4.71 2.14 12.92
CA PRO A 171 4.22 1.46 11.72
C PRO A 171 3.66 2.40 10.63
N ILE A 172 2.98 3.49 11.03
CA ILE A 172 2.47 4.48 10.07
C ILE A 172 3.59 5.27 9.39
N ARG A 173 4.66 5.63 10.12
CA ARG A 173 5.83 6.33 9.56
C ARG A 173 6.62 5.43 8.62
N LEU A 174 6.85 4.18 9.02
CA LEU A 174 7.47 3.15 8.17
C LEU A 174 6.64 2.88 6.91
N GLY A 175 5.33 2.70 7.05
CA GLY A 175 4.43 2.47 5.93
C GLY A 175 4.33 3.68 4.99
N LEU A 176 4.47 4.90 5.51
CA LEU A 176 4.59 6.12 4.70
C LEU A 176 5.88 6.11 3.88
N ALA A 177 7.04 5.87 4.51
CA ALA A 177 8.32 5.81 3.80
C ALA A 177 8.32 4.72 2.71
N LEU A 178 7.73 3.56 3.01
CA LEU A 178 7.55 2.48 2.05
C LEU A 178 6.75 2.94 0.83
N ASN A 179 5.56 3.51 1.02
CA ASN A 179 4.73 3.92 -0.11
C ASN A 179 5.33 5.10 -0.89
N PHE A 180 6.02 6.01 -0.19
CA PHE A 180 6.66 7.17 -0.82
C PHE A 180 7.91 6.77 -1.61
N SER A 181 8.69 5.79 -1.14
CA SER A 181 9.79 5.23 -1.94
C SER A 181 9.29 4.55 -3.22
N VAL A 182 8.20 3.77 -3.15
CA VAL A 182 7.55 3.19 -4.33
C VAL A 182 7.07 4.28 -5.30
N PHE A 183 6.52 5.39 -4.79
CA PHE A 183 6.15 6.54 -5.62
C PHE A 183 7.34 7.13 -6.38
N TYR A 184 8.49 7.34 -5.71
CA TYR A 184 9.70 7.81 -6.37
C TYR A 184 10.17 6.85 -7.46
N TYR A 185 10.09 5.53 -7.20
CA TYR A 185 10.51 4.50 -8.14
C TYR A 185 9.56 4.42 -9.35
N GLU A 186 8.29 4.11 -9.11
CA GLU A 186 7.33 3.74 -10.16
C GLU A 186 6.72 4.94 -10.88
N ILE A 187 6.52 6.08 -10.20
CA ILE A 187 5.82 7.23 -10.78
C ILE A 187 6.79 8.29 -11.27
N LEU A 188 7.74 8.69 -10.42
CA LEU A 188 8.70 9.76 -10.75
C LEU A 188 9.96 9.25 -11.46
N ASN A 189 10.11 7.94 -11.64
CA ASN A 189 11.26 7.32 -12.30
C ASN A 189 12.59 7.85 -11.73
N SER A 190 12.66 7.93 -10.40
CA SER A 190 13.78 8.44 -9.61
C SER A 190 14.29 7.36 -8.64
N PRO A 191 14.91 6.28 -9.17
CA PRO A 191 15.28 5.11 -8.39
C PRO A 191 16.29 5.41 -7.28
N GLU A 192 17.22 6.35 -7.50
CA GLU A 192 18.21 6.74 -6.50
C GLU A 192 17.53 7.38 -5.28
N ARG A 193 16.52 8.23 -5.51
CA ARG A 193 15.75 8.88 -4.45
C ARG A 193 14.86 7.88 -3.71
N ALA A 194 14.28 6.92 -4.43
CA ALA A 194 13.51 5.82 -3.85
C ALA A 194 14.37 4.97 -2.89
N CYS A 195 15.54 4.53 -3.37
CA CYS A 195 16.49 3.75 -2.58
C CYS A 195 17.02 4.53 -1.38
N HIS A 196 17.36 5.82 -1.56
CA HIS A 196 17.81 6.67 -0.46
C HIS A 196 16.75 6.78 0.64
N LEU A 197 15.49 7.07 0.29
CA LEU A 197 14.40 7.21 1.25
C LEU A 197 14.12 5.89 1.99
N ALA A 198 14.01 4.77 1.26
CA ALA A 198 13.75 3.47 1.87
C ALA A 198 14.88 3.05 2.82
N LYS A 199 16.14 3.31 2.43
CA LYS A 199 17.33 3.05 3.22
C LYS A 199 17.39 3.90 4.48
N GLN A 200 17.15 5.20 4.36
CA GLN A 200 17.12 6.10 5.51
C GLN A 200 16.08 5.65 6.55
N ALA A 201 14.85 5.36 6.11
CA ALA A 201 13.80 4.89 7.01
C ALA A 201 14.16 3.56 7.70
N PHE A 202 14.81 2.65 6.96
CA PHE A 202 15.30 1.38 7.51
C PHE A 202 16.40 1.59 8.56
N ASP A 203 17.38 2.45 8.28
CA ASP A 203 18.52 2.76 9.15
C ASP A 203 18.10 3.51 10.43
N GLU A 204 17.13 4.42 10.33
CA GLU A 204 16.55 5.09 11.50
C GLU A 204 15.80 4.09 12.38
N ALA A 205 14.94 3.25 11.78
CA ALA A 205 14.14 2.28 12.54
C ALA A 205 14.98 1.20 13.22
N ILE A 206 16.03 0.69 12.56
CA ILE A 206 16.91 -0.33 13.16
C ILE A 206 17.65 0.22 14.40
N SER A 207 17.95 1.52 14.42
CA SER A 207 18.67 2.15 15.54
C SER A 207 17.86 2.21 16.84
N GLU A 208 16.53 2.13 16.74
CA GLU A 208 15.61 2.22 17.89
C GLU A 208 14.81 0.91 18.09
N LEU A 209 15.05 -0.12 17.29
CA LEU A 209 14.24 -1.35 17.26
C LEU A 209 14.24 -2.11 18.59
N ASP A 210 15.39 -2.14 19.27
CA ASP A 210 15.57 -2.82 20.56
C ASP A 210 14.74 -2.21 21.71
N THR A 211 14.15 -1.02 21.49
CA THR A 211 13.34 -0.32 22.51
C THR A 211 11.86 -0.72 22.45
N LEU A 212 11.44 -1.48 21.44
CA LEU A 212 10.04 -1.84 21.23
C LEU A 212 9.57 -2.97 22.14
N ASN A 213 8.27 -2.95 22.46
CA ASN A 213 7.57 -4.11 23.02
C ASN A 213 7.32 -5.16 21.92
N GLU A 214 6.92 -6.38 22.31
CA GLU A 214 6.75 -7.51 21.38
C GLU A 214 5.72 -7.25 20.26
N GLU A 215 4.61 -6.57 20.56
CA GLU A 215 3.56 -6.29 19.58
C GLU A 215 4.02 -5.25 18.55
N SER A 216 4.53 -4.10 19.03
CA SER A 216 5.08 -3.05 18.19
C SER A 216 6.30 -3.52 17.39
N TYR A 217 7.10 -4.42 17.96
CA TYR A 217 8.23 -5.04 17.26
C TYR A 217 7.76 -5.84 16.04
N LYS A 218 6.73 -6.68 16.18
CA LYS A 218 6.19 -7.48 15.06
C LYS A 218 5.67 -6.61 13.93
N ASP A 219 4.91 -5.56 14.26
CA ASP A 219 4.34 -4.67 13.24
C ASP A 219 5.42 -3.86 12.51
N SER A 220 6.41 -3.36 13.24
CA SER A 220 7.50 -2.54 12.67
C SER A 220 8.41 -3.37 11.77
N THR A 221 8.81 -4.55 12.25
CA THR A 221 9.71 -5.45 11.50
C THR A 221 9.09 -6.00 10.23
N LEU A 222 7.77 -6.25 10.22
CA LEU A 222 7.02 -6.61 9.03
C LEU A 222 7.15 -5.54 7.93
N ILE A 223 7.09 -4.25 8.27
CA ILE A 223 7.19 -3.17 7.27
C ILE A 223 8.64 -2.96 6.86
N MET A 224 9.59 -3.07 7.79
CA MET A 224 11.03 -3.02 7.49
C MET A 224 11.44 -4.11 6.49
N GLN A 225 10.88 -5.32 6.62
CA GLN A 225 11.06 -6.40 5.67
C GLN A 225 10.65 -6.00 4.25
N LEU A 226 9.54 -5.28 4.10
CA LEU A 226 9.04 -4.84 2.80
C LEU A 226 9.90 -3.73 2.19
N LEU A 227 10.39 -2.80 3.02
CA LEU A 227 11.39 -1.80 2.59
C LEU A 227 12.65 -2.46 2.06
N ARG A 228 13.11 -3.51 2.74
CA ARG A 228 14.27 -4.29 2.35
C ARG A 228 14.06 -5.05 1.04
N ASP A 229 12.93 -5.74 0.90
CA ASP A 229 12.61 -6.48 -0.33
C ASP A 229 12.59 -5.54 -1.55
N ASN A 230 12.03 -4.33 -1.38
CA ASN A 230 12.09 -3.28 -2.41
C ASN A 230 13.53 -2.86 -2.72
N LEU A 231 14.36 -2.60 -1.70
CA LEU A 231 15.76 -2.25 -1.90
C LEU A 231 16.53 -3.34 -2.66
N THR A 232 16.33 -4.61 -2.32
CA THR A 232 16.94 -5.74 -3.03
C THR A 232 16.50 -5.81 -4.48
N LEU A 233 15.21 -5.58 -4.75
CA LEU A 233 14.69 -5.57 -6.11
C LEU A 233 15.21 -4.39 -6.94
N TRP A 234 15.28 -3.19 -6.36
CA TRP A 234 15.68 -1.99 -7.10
C TRP A 234 17.18 -1.88 -7.31
N THR A 235 17.99 -2.43 -6.41
CA THR A 235 19.45 -2.42 -6.54
C THR A 235 19.97 -3.34 -7.64
N SER A 236 19.20 -4.34 -8.07
CA SER A 236 19.55 -5.11 -9.28
C SER A 236 19.38 -4.33 -10.59
N ASP A 237 18.58 -3.25 -10.57
CA ASP A 237 18.25 -2.44 -11.75
C ASP A 237 19.21 -1.24 -11.91
N ILE A 238 20.03 -0.92 -10.90
CA ILE A 238 20.99 0.19 -10.95
C ILE A 238 22.32 -0.32 -11.55
N PRO A 239 22.85 0.30 -12.63
CA PRO A 239 24.15 -0.07 -13.21
C PRO A 239 25.28 0.05 -12.17
N GLU A 240 26.24 -0.88 -12.19
CA GLU A 240 27.37 -1.03 -11.22
C GLU A 240 28.30 0.19 -11.04
N ASP A 241 28.04 1.33 -11.70
CA ASP A 241 28.93 2.50 -11.74
C ASP A 241 28.54 3.65 -10.78
N ALA A 242 27.66 3.41 -9.80
CA ALA A 242 27.37 4.37 -8.72
C ALA A 242 27.43 3.72 -7.32
N GLU A 243 28.50 4.00 -6.57
CA GLU A 243 28.64 3.76 -5.12
C GLU A 243 28.33 2.33 -4.60
N VAL A 244 28.89 1.31 -5.25
CA VAL A 244 28.82 -0.11 -4.83
C VAL A 244 29.42 -0.39 -3.44
N ALA A 245 30.25 0.51 -2.89
CA ALA A 245 30.94 0.29 -1.62
C ALA A 245 30.02 0.26 -0.38
N ASN A 246 28.82 0.86 -0.46
CA ASN A 246 27.91 0.91 0.70
C ASN A 246 26.96 -0.30 0.74
N TRP A 247 26.64 -0.94 -0.39
CA TRP A 247 25.60 -1.98 -0.48
C TRP A 247 25.99 -3.34 0.10
N GLN A 248 27.28 -3.67 0.10
CA GLN A 248 27.78 -4.89 0.76
C GLN A 248 27.48 -4.87 2.27
N TYR A 249 27.60 -3.70 2.91
CA TYR A 249 27.26 -3.48 4.32
C TYR A 249 25.77 -3.73 4.59
N TYR A 250 24.90 -3.23 3.70
CA TYR A 250 23.45 -3.45 3.81
C TYR A 250 23.08 -4.91 3.59
N SER A 251 23.65 -5.60 2.59
CA SER A 251 23.41 -7.04 2.41
C SER A 251 23.79 -7.84 3.66
N VAL A 252 24.91 -7.53 4.30
CA VAL A 252 25.33 -8.18 5.56
C VAL A 252 24.35 -7.86 6.70
N ARG A 253 23.97 -6.59 6.88
CA ARG A 253 23.07 -6.16 7.97
C ARG A 253 21.63 -6.66 7.77
N ILE A 254 21.19 -6.79 6.52
CA ILE A 254 19.94 -7.44 6.11
C ILE A 254 19.95 -8.92 6.53
N ASN A 255 21.04 -9.63 6.25
CA ASN A 255 21.19 -11.03 6.66
C ASN A 255 21.27 -11.20 8.19
N GLU A 256 21.77 -10.20 8.93
CA GLU A 256 21.76 -10.20 10.40
C GLU A 256 20.35 -10.03 10.96
N ILE A 257 19.52 -9.19 10.33
CA ILE A 257 18.11 -9.01 10.69
C ILE A 257 17.29 -10.25 10.32
N ASP A 258 17.55 -10.90 9.18
CA ASP A 258 16.94 -12.20 8.84
C ASP A 258 17.13 -13.21 9.97
N LYS A 259 18.31 -13.28 10.58
CA LYS A 259 18.57 -14.17 11.72
C LYS A 259 17.79 -13.81 12.99
N GLU A 260 17.48 -12.54 13.18
CA GLU A 260 16.67 -12.06 14.31
C GLU A 260 15.17 -12.23 14.05
N LEU A 261 14.73 -12.13 12.79
CA LEU A 261 13.34 -12.36 12.35
C LEU A 261 12.99 -13.84 12.16
N ASP A 262 13.96 -14.71 11.85
CA ASP A 262 13.80 -16.17 11.83
C ASP A 262 13.39 -16.73 13.20
N LYS A 263 13.61 -15.98 14.30
CA LYS A 263 13.07 -16.29 15.63
C LYS A 263 11.55 -16.06 15.72
N VAL A 264 10.96 -15.37 14.74
CA VAL A 264 9.55 -14.98 14.66
C VAL A 264 8.92 -15.68 13.45
N ASN A 265 8.50 -16.95 13.62
CA ASN A 265 7.83 -17.79 12.62
C ASN A 265 6.71 -17.08 11.84
N ILE A 266 6.99 -16.53 10.65
CA ILE A 266 5.97 -15.87 9.79
C ILE A 266 6.23 -16.20 8.31
N ALA A 267 5.17 -16.51 7.56
CA ALA A 267 5.18 -16.80 6.12
C ALA A 267 4.34 -15.79 5.32
N TYR A 268 4.73 -15.50 4.09
CA TYR A 268 4.08 -14.52 3.18
C TYR A 268 3.54 -15.16 1.89
N VAL A 269 2.54 -14.52 1.28
CA VAL A 269 2.07 -14.80 -0.09
C VAL A 269 2.31 -13.55 -0.95
N PHE A 270 3.15 -13.69 -1.98
CA PHE A 270 3.34 -12.68 -3.02
C PHE A 270 2.21 -12.72 -4.04
N ALA A 271 1.56 -11.57 -4.30
CA ALA A 271 0.91 -11.34 -5.59
C ALA A 271 1.92 -10.61 -6.47
N TYR A 272 2.63 -11.36 -7.30
CA TYR A 272 3.83 -10.96 -8.06
C TYR A 272 3.71 -9.75 -9.01
N ASP A 273 2.57 -9.07 -9.10
CA ASP A 273 2.36 -7.96 -10.06
C ASP A 273 1.73 -6.69 -9.46
N THR A 274 1.67 -6.50 -8.12
CA THR A 274 0.91 -5.36 -7.55
C THR A 274 1.55 -4.46 -6.51
N LEU A 275 2.69 -4.80 -5.86
CA LEU A 275 3.26 -4.01 -4.74
C LEU A 275 2.16 -3.36 -3.85
N THR A 276 1.12 -4.13 -3.57
CA THR A 276 -0.04 -3.75 -2.78
C THR A 276 -0.11 -4.76 -1.66
N ILE A 277 0.43 -4.39 -0.51
CA ILE A 277 0.49 -5.23 0.69
C ILE A 277 -0.94 -5.58 1.09
N ILE A 278 -1.28 -6.85 1.23
CA ILE A 278 -2.49 -7.29 1.91
C ILE A 278 -2.05 -7.68 3.33
N PHE A 279 -2.65 -7.08 4.37
CA PHE A 279 -2.54 -7.62 5.72
C PHE A 279 -3.51 -8.80 5.76
N VAL A 280 -3.00 -10.04 5.81
CA VAL A 280 -3.83 -11.25 5.96
C VAL A 280 -3.36 -12.02 7.19
N ASN A 281 -4.31 -12.45 8.01
CA ASN A 281 -4.06 -13.30 9.17
C ASN A 281 -3.64 -14.70 8.70
N ILE A 282 -2.67 -15.34 9.39
CA ILE A 282 -2.10 -16.65 9.05
C ILE A 282 -3.17 -17.74 8.83
N LYS A 283 -4.34 -17.65 9.48
CA LYS A 283 -5.44 -18.62 9.32
C LYS A 283 -6.10 -18.63 7.94
N ASP A 284 -6.07 -17.52 7.20
CA ASP A 284 -6.75 -17.41 5.90
C ASP A 284 -5.93 -18.02 4.74
N ILE A 285 -4.62 -18.19 4.94
CA ILE A 285 -3.69 -18.81 3.98
C ILE A 285 -3.99 -20.30 3.78
N THR A 286 -4.37 -21.01 4.84
CA THR A 286 -4.75 -22.44 4.77
C THR A 286 -6.04 -22.64 3.97
N LEU A 287 -6.95 -21.67 4.02
CA LEU A 287 -8.25 -21.71 3.33
C LEU A 287 -8.11 -21.52 1.81
N MET A 288 -7.20 -20.64 1.38
CA MET A 288 -6.96 -20.37 -0.05
C MET A 288 -6.30 -21.55 -0.78
N LYS A 289 -5.42 -22.31 -0.11
CA LYS A 289 -4.82 -23.54 -0.67
C LYS A 289 -5.86 -24.63 -0.96
N HIS A 290 -6.90 -24.74 -0.13
CA HIS A 290 -7.95 -25.74 -0.32
C HIS A 290 -8.88 -25.44 -1.51
N LYS A 291 -8.94 -24.18 -1.98
CA LYS A 291 -9.90 -23.75 -3.00
C LYS A 291 -9.34 -23.69 -4.43
N ASN A 292 -8.04 -23.87 -4.65
CA ASN A 292 -7.38 -23.85 -5.99
C ASN A 292 -7.44 -22.49 -6.74
N TRP A 293 -7.33 -21.36 -6.02
CA TRP A 293 -7.42 -20.00 -6.61
C TRP A 293 -6.09 -19.45 -7.12
N MET A 294 -5.04 -20.27 -7.21
CA MET A 294 -3.69 -19.85 -7.59
C MET A 294 -3.46 -19.92 -9.11
N LEU A 295 -3.09 -18.79 -9.73
CA LEU A 295 -2.62 -18.73 -11.12
C LEU A 295 -1.22 -19.37 -11.27
N PRO A 296 -0.89 -19.96 -12.43
CA PRO A 296 0.28 -20.84 -12.64
C PRO A 296 1.68 -20.19 -12.56
N LYS A 297 1.79 -18.94 -12.09
CA LYS A 297 3.05 -18.22 -11.87
C LYS A 297 3.28 -17.82 -10.40
N LEU A 298 2.69 -18.57 -9.48
CA LEU A 298 2.92 -18.44 -8.05
C LEU A 298 3.96 -19.48 -7.63
N GLU A 299 5.15 -19.05 -7.23
CA GLU A 299 6.10 -19.91 -6.54
C GLU A 299 6.01 -19.66 -5.04
N VAL A 300 5.62 -20.69 -4.29
CA VAL A 300 5.55 -20.66 -2.83
C VAL A 300 6.88 -21.20 -2.30
N ARG A 301 7.75 -20.35 -1.75
CA ARG A 301 8.91 -20.82 -0.97
C ARG A 301 8.51 -20.97 0.49
N VAL A 302 8.18 -22.20 0.87
CA VAL A 302 8.23 -22.62 2.27
C VAL A 302 9.66 -23.03 2.55
N GLN A 303 10.39 -22.30 3.39
CA GLN A 303 11.56 -22.90 4.05
C GLN A 303 11.01 -23.78 5.17
N SER A 304 10.78 -25.04 4.85
CA SER A 304 10.71 -26.07 5.89
C SER A 304 12.14 -26.36 6.30
N GLU A 305 12.43 -26.27 7.60
CA GLU A 305 13.62 -26.90 8.17
C GLU A 305 13.66 -28.37 7.70
N ALA A 306 14.59 -28.67 6.81
CA ALA A 306 15.11 -30.02 6.70
C ALA A 306 16.04 -30.18 7.89
N SER A 307 15.51 -30.76 8.97
CA SER A 307 16.31 -31.33 10.03
C SER A 307 17.36 -32.28 9.46
N GLY A 308 18.62 -31.96 9.72
CA GLY A 308 19.82 -32.77 9.49
C GLY A 308 20.94 -32.24 10.35
#